data_AF-A0A9E1SEN8-F1
#
_entry.id   AF-A0A9E1SEN8-F1
#
_cell.length_a   1.000
_cell.length_b   1.000
_cell.length_c   1.000
_cell.angle_alpha   90.00
_cell.angle_beta   90.00
_cell.angle_gamma   90.00
#
_symmetry.space_group_name_H-M   'P 1'
#
loop_
_entity.id
_entity.type
_entity.pdbx_description
1 polymer ?
#
loop_
_entity_poly.entity_id
_entity_poly.type
_entity_poly.pdbx_seq_one_letter_code
_entity_poly.pdbx_strand_id
1 'polypeptide(L)'
;MASLKLGLDKRRIKSDGTYPLVFKLTLNRKQLLLKTGISLLPDAYDVNSNSIIGKTALNLSIKSLESIYIERFYQYLIKYPKPNSIHHFRSYILSKPHHENTIYEFWKEHIEKLRIENRLGGAQVYEQSLSTISKELDLSIPFHSFSAKDLLFLENRLYKRGMSINGVGVYLRSFRAVCNSAIQTDLVPPSWYPFSKFQIKKDSTTPRVFSLDEMRLFFR
;
A
#
# COMPACT_ATOMS: atom_id res chain seq x y z
N MET A 1 -4.00 31.52 5.54
CA MET A 1 -3.21 30.79 6.55
C MET A 1 -3.83 29.41 6.75
N ALA A 2 -3.01 28.37 6.66
CA ALA A 2 -3.44 26.98 6.80
C ALA A 2 -2.94 26.38 8.12
N SER A 3 -3.69 25.49 8.75
CA SER A 3 -3.25 24.78 9.96
C SER A 3 -3.93 23.42 10.11
N LEU A 4 -3.25 22.50 10.80
CA LEU A 4 -3.75 21.19 11.19
C LEU A 4 -3.52 21.02 12.69
N LYS A 5 -4.57 20.72 13.47
CA LYS A 5 -4.48 20.54 14.93
C LYS A 5 -5.35 19.39 15.42
N LEU A 6 -4.83 18.52 16.28
CA LEU A 6 -5.62 17.51 16.98
C LEU A 6 -6.48 18.17 18.08
N GLY A 7 -7.65 17.62 18.36
CA GLY A 7 -8.42 17.95 19.56
C GLY A 7 -9.85 17.44 19.55
N LEU A 8 -10.55 17.60 20.66
CA LEU A 8 -11.95 17.18 20.80
C LEU A 8 -12.90 18.11 20.01
N ASP A 9 -13.88 17.50 19.34
CA ASP A 9 -15.02 18.21 18.74
C ASP A 9 -16.13 18.41 19.77
N LYS A 10 -16.02 19.47 20.57
CA LYS A 10 -16.98 19.82 21.62
C LYS A 10 -18.39 20.16 21.10
N ARG A 11 -18.58 20.29 19.78
CA ARG A 11 -19.88 20.59 19.17
C ARG A 11 -20.77 19.35 19.04
N ARG A 12 -20.18 18.16 19.11
CA ARG A 12 -20.88 16.89 18.92
C ARG A 12 -20.69 15.99 20.13
N ILE A 13 -21.58 16.13 21.10
CA ILE A 13 -21.69 15.19 22.22
C ILE A 13 -22.45 13.94 21.76
N LYS A 14 -21.97 12.77 22.15
CA LYS A 14 -22.68 11.49 21.97
C LYS A 14 -23.59 11.21 23.17
N SER A 15 -24.53 10.27 23.01
CA SER A 15 -25.43 9.85 24.10
C SER A 15 -24.70 9.30 25.33
N ASP A 16 -23.46 8.83 25.17
CA ASP A 16 -22.58 8.34 26.22
C ASP A 16 -21.74 9.46 26.89
N GLY A 17 -21.98 10.73 26.56
CA GLY A 17 -21.23 11.88 27.09
C GLY A 17 -19.83 12.08 26.50
N THR A 18 -19.44 11.25 25.53
CA THR A 18 -18.11 11.35 24.89
C THR A 18 -18.10 12.32 23.72
N TYR A 19 -16.91 12.87 23.44
CA TYR A 19 -16.64 13.77 22.31
C TYR A 19 -15.70 13.08 21.30
N PRO A 20 -15.96 13.19 19.99
CA PRO A 20 -15.04 12.69 18.97
C PRO A 20 -13.70 13.42 19.02
N LEU A 21 -12.61 12.65 18.96
CA LEU A 21 -11.28 13.17 18.70
C LEU A 21 -11.10 13.39 17.19
N VAL A 22 -10.66 14.57 16.78
CA VAL A 22 -10.58 14.95 15.36
C VAL A 22 -9.33 15.78 15.07
N PHE A 23 -8.86 15.72 13.83
CA PHE A 23 -7.92 16.72 13.31
C PHE A 23 -8.70 17.87 12.67
N LYS A 24 -8.47 19.08 13.17
CA LYS A 24 -9.03 20.34 12.69
C LYS A 24 -8.14 20.89 11.57
N LEU A 25 -8.60 20.74 10.34
CA LEU A 25 -7.97 21.31 9.15
C LEU A 25 -8.56 22.71 8.90
N THR A 26 -7.71 23.73 8.89
CA THR A 26 -8.11 25.12 8.62
C THR A 26 -7.40 25.61 7.37
N LEU A 27 -8.15 26.22 6.44
CA LEU A 27 -7.61 26.88 5.26
C LEU A 27 -8.41 28.14 4.98
N ASN A 28 -7.74 29.30 4.92
CA ASN A 28 -8.36 30.58 4.56
C ASN A 28 -9.64 30.88 5.37
N ARG A 29 -9.55 30.75 6.70
CA ARG A 29 -10.66 30.92 7.67
C ARG A 29 -11.80 29.89 7.56
N LYS A 30 -11.76 28.97 6.60
CA LYS A 30 -12.67 27.81 6.55
C LYS A 30 -12.07 26.65 7.35
N GLN A 31 -12.91 25.91 8.06
CA GLN A 31 -12.48 24.78 8.88
C GLN A 31 -13.23 23.51 8.49
N LEU A 32 -12.53 22.38 8.49
CA LEU A 32 -13.07 21.05 8.27
C LEU A 32 -12.47 20.05 9.27
N LEU A 33 -13.25 19.05 9.67
CA LEU A 33 -12.82 18.02 10.63
C LEU A 33 -12.50 16.68 9.94
N LEU A 34 -11.33 16.12 10.26
CA LEU A 34 -10.95 14.75 9.91
C LEU A 34 -11.17 13.87 11.15
N LYS A 35 -12.06 12.88 11.03
CA LYS A 35 -12.41 12.00 12.15
C LYS A 35 -11.32 10.94 12.37
N THR A 36 -10.95 10.68 13.62
CA THR A 36 -10.04 9.57 13.98
C THR A 36 -10.79 8.27 14.28
N GLY A 37 -12.12 8.33 14.43
CA GLY A 37 -12.95 7.19 14.86
C GLY A 37 -13.01 7.01 16.38
N ILE A 38 -12.20 7.74 17.14
CA ILE A 38 -12.12 7.64 18.60
C ILE A 38 -13.05 8.68 19.24
N SER A 39 -13.68 8.32 20.35
CA SER A 39 -14.47 9.25 21.18
C SER A 39 -14.09 9.08 22.64
N LEU A 40 -13.98 10.19 23.36
CA LEU A 40 -13.39 10.25 24.69
C LEU A 40 -14.19 11.19 25.58
N LEU A 41 -14.18 10.91 26.88
CA LEU A 41 -14.55 11.91 27.87
C LEU A 41 -13.53 13.07 27.85
N PRO A 42 -13.94 14.30 28.17
CA PRO A 42 -13.02 15.45 28.21
C PRO A 42 -11.79 15.20 29.10
N ASP A 43 -11.99 14.59 30.25
CA ASP A 43 -10.94 14.36 31.25
C ASP A 43 -9.94 13.27 30.84
N ALA A 44 -10.29 12.45 29.85
CA ALA A 44 -9.41 11.40 29.33
C ALA A 44 -8.43 11.90 28.26
N TYR A 45 -8.52 13.17 27.84
CA TYR A 45 -7.65 13.78 26.82
C TYR A 45 -6.86 14.95 27.40
N ASP A 46 -5.53 14.83 27.38
CA ASP A 46 -4.63 15.90 27.76
C ASP A 46 -4.32 16.79 26.54
N VAL A 47 -4.79 18.03 26.61
CA VAL A 47 -4.64 19.04 25.56
C VAL A 47 -3.20 19.52 25.43
N ASN A 48 -2.40 19.47 26.51
CA ASN A 48 -1.02 19.97 26.48
C ASN A 48 -0.10 18.97 25.77
N SER A 49 -0.27 17.68 26.05
CA SER A 49 0.50 16.61 25.42
C SER A 49 -0.13 16.05 24.15
N ASN A 50 -1.32 16.54 23.74
CA ASN A 50 -2.12 16.00 22.64
C ASN A 50 -2.34 14.48 22.74
N SER A 51 -2.53 13.96 23.95
CA SER A 51 -2.52 12.52 24.21
C SER A 51 -3.70 12.07 25.08
N ILE A 52 -3.98 10.77 25.03
CA ILE A 52 -5.04 10.13 25.79
C ILE A 52 -4.43 9.49 27.02
N ILE A 53 -4.97 9.83 28.18
CA ILE A 53 -4.43 9.42 29.47
C ILE A 53 -4.50 7.89 29.60
N GLY A 54 -3.37 7.27 29.94
CA GLY A 54 -3.28 5.83 30.20
C GLY A 54 -3.39 4.90 28.97
N LYS A 55 -3.46 5.43 27.73
CA LYS A 55 -3.61 4.60 26.51
C LYS A 55 -2.43 4.69 25.55
N THR A 56 -1.29 4.11 25.94
CA THR A 56 -0.02 4.18 25.17
C THR A 56 -0.14 3.68 23.73
N ALA A 57 -0.69 2.49 23.50
CA ALA A 57 -0.79 1.93 22.14
C ALA A 57 -1.62 2.82 21.21
N LEU A 58 -2.73 3.36 21.73
CA LEU A 58 -3.64 4.20 20.96
C LEU A 58 -3.03 5.60 20.71
N ASN A 59 -2.25 6.13 21.66
CA ASN A 59 -1.45 7.34 21.45
C ASN A 59 -0.38 7.16 20.38
N LEU A 60 0.27 5.98 20.32
CA LEU A 60 1.22 5.67 19.24
C LEU A 60 0.53 5.69 17.87
N SER A 61 -0.65 5.06 17.75
CA SER A 61 -1.44 5.09 16.51
C SER A 61 -1.91 6.48 16.11
N ILE A 62 -2.28 7.33 17.07
CA ILE A 62 -2.66 8.72 16.78
C ILE A 62 -1.45 9.53 16.33
N LYS A 63 -0.30 9.37 17.00
CA LYS A 63 0.93 10.09 16.64
C LYS A 63 1.42 9.71 15.26
N SER A 64 1.40 8.42 14.91
CA SER A 64 1.77 7.99 13.56
C SER A 64 0.81 8.57 12.50
N LEU A 65 -0.50 8.58 12.78
CA LEU A 65 -1.49 9.21 11.91
C LEU A 65 -1.29 10.74 11.79
N GLU A 66 -0.94 11.41 12.90
CA GLU A 66 -0.64 12.84 12.93
C GLU A 66 0.59 13.15 12.07
N SER A 67 1.67 12.38 12.20
CA SER A 67 2.87 12.53 11.36
C SER A 67 2.53 12.42 9.87
N ILE A 68 1.73 11.42 9.51
CA ILE A 68 1.23 11.21 8.13
C ILE A 68 0.46 12.44 7.63
N TYR A 69 -0.50 12.94 8.40
CA TYR A 69 -1.31 14.09 7.98
C TYR A 69 -0.49 15.39 7.91
N ILE A 70 0.48 15.58 8.80
CA ILE A 70 1.40 16.72 8.77
C ILE A 70 2.27 16.68 7.52
N GLU A 71 2.82 15.52 7.17
CA GLU A 71 3.61 15.35 5.95
C GLU A 71 2.79 15.72 4.70
N ARG A 72 1.59 15.13 4.56
CA ARG A 72 0.68 15.43 3.44
C ARG A 72 0.26 16.90 3.43
N PHE A 73 0.06 17.50 4.60
CA PHE A 73 -0.26 18.92 4.73
C PHE A 73 0.84 19.80 4.11
N TYR A 74 2.10 19.54 4.42
CA TYR A 74 3.21 20.30 3.84
C TYR A 74 3.41 20.02 2.34
N GLN A 75 3.32 18.76 1.91
CA GLN A 75 3.40 18.40 0.48
C GLN A 75 2.32 19.12 -0.34
N TYR A 76 1.10 19.22 0.18
CA TYR A 76 0.03 19.95 -0.48
C TYR A 76 0.34 21.44 -0.63
N LEU A 77 0.87 22.08 0.42
CA LEU A 77 1.20 23.50 0.39
C LEU A 77 2.36 23.81 -0.58
N ILE A 78 3.31 22.90 -0.73
CA ILE A 78 4.39 23.00 -1.73
C ILE A 78 3.81 22.90 -3.15
N LYS A 79 2.94 21.90 -3.37
CA LYS A 79 2.33 21.65 -4.69
C LYS A 79 1.34 22.73 -5.11
N TYR A 80 0.62 23.31 -4.16
CA TYR A 80 -0.40 24.33 -4.39
C TYR A 80 -0.11 25.58 -3.56
N PRO A 81 0.71 26.51 -4.05
CA PRO A 81 1.09 27.73 -3.31
C PRO A 81 -0.08 28.64 -2.95
N LYS A 82 -1.18 28.59 -3.72
CA LYS A 82 -2.43 29.34 -3.48
C LYS A 82 -3.64 28.38 -3.44
N PRO A 83 -3.79 27.62 -2.35
CA PRO A 83 -4.88 26.65 -2.26
C PRO A 83 -6.22 27.36 -2.02
N ASN A 84 -7.20 27.08 -2.88
CA ASN A 84 -8.51 27.74 -2.87
C ASN A 84 -9.65 26.81 -2.38
N SER A 85 -9.48 25.49 -2.44
CA SER A 85 -10.49 24.50 -2.07
C SER A 85 -10.08 23.71 -0.83
N ILE A 86 -10.81 23.92 0.27
CA ILE A 86 -10.64 23.12 1.49
C ILE A 86 -11.08 21.66 1.30
N HIS A 87 -12.00 21.40 0.36
CA HIS A 87 -12.44 20.04 0.03
C HIS A 87 -11.34 19.27 -0.69
N HIS A 88 -10.67 19.91 -1.65
CA HIS A 88 -9.51 19.33 -2.32
C HIS A 88 -8.35 19.12 -1.34
N PHE A 89 -8.14 20.06 -0.42
CA PHE A 89 -7.12 19.91 0.62
C PHE A 89 -7.43 18.73 1.55
N ARG A 90 -8.69 18.60 1.97
CA ARG A 90 -9.17 17.46 2.75
C ARG A 90 -8.93 16.16 1.99
N SER A 91 -9.35 16.08 0.73
CA SER A 91 -9.20 14.86 -0.06
C SER A 91 -7.73 14.50 -0.22
N TYR A 92 -6.83 15.48 -0.39
CA TYR A 92 -5.39 15.24 -0.46
C TYR A 92 -4.79 14.72 0.86
N ILE A 93 -5.20 15.30 1.99
CA ILE A 93 -4.73 14.83 3.30
C ILE A 93 -5.27 13.43 3.61
N LEU A 94 -6.52 13.14 3.23
CA LEU A 94 -7.13 11.83 3.45
C LEU A 94 -6.67 10.78 2.43
N SER A 95 -6.38 11.19 1.20
CA SER A 95 -5.86 10.28 0.17
C SER A 95 -4.53 9.75 0.62
N LYS A 96 -4.40 8.42 0.65
CA LYS A 96 -3.10 7.77 0.84
C LYS A 96 -2.14 8.33 -0.21
N PRO A 97 -1.03 8.95 0.19
CA PRO A 97 -0.03 9.41 -0.72
C PRO A 97 0.62 8.17 -1.28
N HIS A 98 1.06 8.28 -2.52
CA HIS A 98 1.71 7.21 -3.26
C HIS A 98 2.85 6.52 -2.44
N HIS A 99 3.60 7.24 -1.60
CA HIS A 99 4.65 6.65 -0.76
C HIS A 99 4.17 5.72 0.37
N GLU A 100 2.89 5.73 0.73
CA GLU A 100 2.26 4.78 1.67
C GLU A 100 1.57 3.61 0.98
N ASN A 101 1.43 3.64 -0.36
CA ASN A 101 0.87 2.50 -1.07
C ASN A 101 1.82 1.32 -0.85
N THR A 102 1.33 0.33 -0.11
CA THR A 102 2.07 -0.89 0.13
C THR A 102 2.24 -1.62 -1.20
N ILE A 103 3.25 -2.48 -1.27
CA ILE A 103 3.45 -3.32 -2.46
C ILE A 103 2.18 -4.12 -2.76
N TYR A 104 1.51 -4.60 -1.72
CA TYR A 104 0.24 -5.33 -1.82
C TYR A 104 -0.88 -4.49 -2.43
N GLU A 105 -1.08 -3.26 -1.97
CA GLU A 105 -2.13 -2.36 -2.46
C GLU A 105 -1.89 -1.97 -3.92
N PHE A 106 -0.65 -1.59 -4.24
CA PHE A 106 -0.28 -1.26 -5.62
C PHE A 106 -0.42 -2.46 -6.57
N TRP A 107 -0.07 -3.66 -6.11
CA TRP A 107 -0.25 -4.87 -6.89
C TRP A 107 -1.73 -5.14 -7.17
N LYS A 108 -2.60 -4.99 -6.16
CA LYS A 108 -4.05 -5.12 -6.36
C LYS A 108 -4.59 -4.11 -7.36
N GLU A 109 -4.19 -2.84 -7.26
CA GLU A 109 -4.56 -1.82 -8.23
C GLU A 109 -4.11 -2.20 -9.66
N HIS A 110 -2.91 -2.77 -9.80
CA HIS A 110 -2.42 -3.27 -11.08
C HIS A 110 -3.27 -4.42 -11.64
N ILE A 111 -3.71 -5.35 -10.79
CA ILE A 111 -4.61 -6.45 -11.19
C ILE A 111 -5.96 -5.90 -11.66
N GLU A 112 -6.54 -4.96 -10.90
CA GLU A 112 -7.81 -4.34 -11.28
C GLU A 112 -7.71 -3.57 -12.59
N LYS A 113 -6.60 -2.87 -12.82
CA LYS A 113 -6.33 -2.21 -14.11
C LYS A 113 -6.32 -3.22 -15.26
N LEU A 114 -5.64 -4.37 -15.11
CA LEU A 114 -5.64 -5.43 -16.13
C LEU A 114 -7.03 -6.02 -16.37
N ARG A 115 -7.88 -6.11 -15.34
CA ARG A 115 -9.27 -6.55 -15.47
C ARG A 115 -10.10 -5.54 -16.28
N ILE A 116 -9.95 -4.25 -16.01
CA ILE A 116 -10.60 -3.16 -16.76
C ILE A 116 -10.15 -3.16 -18.23
N GLU A 117 -8.88 -3.46 -18.50
CA GLU A 117 -8.32 -3.59 -19.84
C GLU A 117 -8.71 -4.91 -20.57
N ASN A 118 -9.60 -5.74 -20.00
CA ASN A 118 -9.99 -7.07 -20.51
C ASN A 118 -8.82 -8.07 -20.67
N ARG A 119 -7.71 -7.88 -19.96
CA ARG A 119 -6.53 -8.77 -19.98
C ARG A 119 -6.62 -9.84 -18.89
N LEU A 120 -7.69 -10.63 -18.92
CA LEU A 120 -8.08 -11.56 -17.86
C LEU A 120 -7.03 -12.62 -17.54
N GLY A 121 -6.42 -13.23 -18.57
CA GLY A 121 -5.37 -14.24 -18.35
C GLY A 121 -4.14 -13.67 -17.66
N GLY A 122 -3.77 -12.43 -17.97
CA GLY A 122 -2.71 -11.72 -17.25
C GLY A 122 -3.10 -11.47 -15.80
N ALA A 123 -4.29 -10.90 -15.56
CA ALA A 123 -4.80 -10.62 -14.23
C ALA A 123 -4.78 -11.87 -13.32
N GLN A 124 -5.19 -13.03 -13.85
CA GLN A 124 -5.17 -14.30 -13.12
C GLN A 124 -3.75 -14.71 -12.69
N VAL A 125 -2.76 -14.57 -13.58
CA VAL A 125 -1.36 -14.88 -13.25
C VAL A 125 -0.85 -13.93 -12.15
N TYR A 126 -1.12 -12.62 -12.26
CA TYR A 126 -0.72 -11.66 -11.23
C TYR A 126 -1.40 -11.92 -9.88
N GLU A 127 -2.66 -12.33 -9.87
CA GLU A 127 -3.41 -12.68 -8.67
C GLU A 127 -2.87 -13.94 -7.99
N GLN A 128 -2.54 -14.98 -8.78
CA GLN A 128 -1.93 -16.20 -8.27
C GLN A 128 -0.52 -15.93 -7.70
N SER A 129 0.27 -15.11 -8.42
CA SER A 129 1.58 -14.64 -7.96
C SER A 129 1.48 -13.89 -6.64
N LEU A 130 0.55 -12.93 -6.53
CA LEU A 130 0.32 -12.17 -5.32
C LEU A 130 -0.05 -13.07 -4.13
N SER A 131 -1.00 -13.98 -4.32
CA SER A 131 -1.47 -14.92 -3.28
C SER A 131 -0.37 -15.87 -2.81
N THR A 132 0.54 -16.26 -3.70
CA THR A 132 1.65 -17.15 -3.37
C THR A 132 2.74 -16.41 -2.61
N ILE A 133 3.12 -15.23 -3.09
CA ILE A 133 4.18 -14.43 -2.47
C ILE A 133 3.73 -13.88 -1.12
N SER A 134 2.48 -13.42 -0.99
CA SER A 134 1.95 -12.88 0.27
C SER A 134 1.90 -13.90 1.41
N LYS A 135 1.99 -15.20 1.11
CA LYS A 135 2.08 -16.27 2.12
C LYS A 135 3.49 -16.44 2.66
N GLU A 136 4.51 -16.11 1.87
CA GLU A 136 5.91 -16.27 2.24
C GLU A 136 6.56 -14.98 2.72
N LEU A 137 6.04 -13.83 2.29
CA LEU A 137 6.54 -12.50 2.62
C LEU A 137 5.38 -11.53 2.83
N ASP A 138 5.48 -10.69 3.87
CA ASP A 138 4.52 -9.61 4.04
C ASP A 138 4.76 -8.52 2.98
N LEU A 139 3.75 -8.33 2.13
CA LEU A 139 3.74 -7.30 1.08
C LEU A 139 2.99 -6.04 1.52
N SER A 140 2.48 -6.00 2.76
CA SER A 140 1.83 -4.84 3.37
C SER A 140 2.84 -3.77 3.82
N ILE A 141 4.05 -3.82 3.28
CA ILE A 141 5.13 -2.88 3.54
C ILE A 141 5.25 -1.84 2.41
N PRO A 142 5.73 -0.63 2.69
CA PRO A 142 6.08 0.34 1.66
C PRO A 142 7.20 -0.17 0.76
N PHE A 143 7.24 0.32 -0.49
CA PHE A 143 8.29 -0.07 -1.43
C PHE A 143 9.71 0.21 -0.90
N HIS A 144 9.93 1.36 -0.25
CA HIS A 144 11.23 1.75 0.30
C HIS A 144 11.79 0.77 1.35
N SER A 145 10.92 0.03 2.04
CA SER A 145 11.31 -0.97 3.03
C SER A 145 11.71 -2.32 2.41
N PHE A 146 11.35 -2.54 1.14
CA PHE A 146 11.67 -3.76 0.42
C PHE A 146 13.06 -3.68 -0.22
N SER A 147 13.88 -4.71 0.00
CA SER A 147 15.26 -4.78 -0.48
C SER A 147 15.53 -6.05 -1.29
N ALA A 148 16.67 -6.08 -1.98
CA ALA A 148 17.15 -7.29 -2.67
C ALA A 148 17.35 -8.49 -1.72
N LYS A 149 17.59 -8.24 -0.43
CA LYS A 149 17.67 -9.29 0.60
C LYS A 149 16.34 -10.03 0.77
N ASP A 150 15.23 -9.30 0.75
CA ASP A 150 13.89 -9.87 0.88
C ASP A 150 13.53 -10.71 -0.35
N LEU A 151 14.02 -10.31 -1.52
CA LEU A 151 13.86 -11.07 -2.76
C LEU A 151 14.60 -12.43 -2.71
N LEU A 152 15.83 -12.44 -2.18
CA LEU A 152 16.58 -13.69 -1.98
C LEU A 152 15.93 -14.58 -0.91
N PHE A 153 15.41 -13.97 0.16
CA PHE A 153 14.66 -14.69 1.18
C PHE A 153 13.40 -15.35 0.59
N LEU A 154 12.62 -14.58 -0.19
CA LEU A 154 11.46 -15.08 -0.90
C LEU A 154 11.81 -16.24 -1.83
N GLU A 155 12.84 -16.11 -2.67
CA GLU A 155 13.27 -17.19 -3.56
C GLU A 155 13.56 -18.49 -2.79
N ASN A 156 14.33 -18.41 -1.71
CA ASN A 156 14.66 -19.57 -0.88
C ASN A 156 13.42 -20.21 -0.23
N ARG A 157 12.44 -19.41 0.20
CA ARG A 157 11.18 -19.89 0.78
C ARG A 157 10.35 -20.64 -0.27
N LEU A 158 10.28 -20.12 -1.49
CA LEU A 158 9.56 -20.75 -2.59
C LEU A 158 10.18 -22.09 -3.00
N TYR A 159 11.52 -22.20 -3.00
CA TYR A 159 12.20 -23.49 -3.20
C TYR A 159 11.98 -24.47 -2.05
N LYS A 160 12.02 -24.02 -0.79
CA LYS A 160 11.74 -24.88 0.38
C LYS A 160 10.33 -25.48 0.35
N ARG A 161 9.38 -24.80 -0.28
CA ARG A 161 8.02 -25.29 -0.50
C ARG A 161 7.92 -26.35 -1.61
N GLY A 162 9.03 -26.70 -2.27
CA GLY A 162 9.11 -27.70 -3.32
C GLY A 162 8.67 -27.20 -4.69
N MET A 163 8.65 -25.88 -4.92
CA MET A 163 8.30 -25.34 -6.23
C MET A 163 9.45 -25.49 -7.23
N SER A 164 9.10 -25.76 -8.48
CA SER A 164 10.08 -25.87 -9.56
C SER A 164 10.73 -24.53 -9.88
N ILE A 165 11.94 -24.55 -10.43
CA ILE A 165 12.69 -23.37 -10.87
C ILE A 165 11.84 -22.50 -11.81
N ASN A 166 11.16 -23.13 -12.75
CA ASN A 166 10.30 -22.41 -13.70
C ASN A 166 9.04 -21.84 -13.03
N GLY A 167 8.46 -22.54 -12.05
CA GLY A 167 7.34 -22.03 -11.26
C GLY A 167 7.72 -20.79 -10.43
N VAL A 168 8.84 -20.85 -9.71
CA VAL A 168 9.41 -19.71 -9.00
C VAL A 168 9.67 -18.55 -9.96
N GLY A 169 10.23 -18.85 -11.13
CA GLY A 169 10.49 -17.87 -12.17
C GLY A 169 9.24 -17.19 -12.75
N VAL A 170 8.08 -17.83 -12.75
CA VAL A 170 6.80 -17.18 -13.12
C VAL A 170 6.45 -16.10 -12.10
N TYR A 171 6.44 -16.45 -10.81
CA TYR A 171 6.05 -15.53 -9.74
C TYR A 171 7.00 -14.33 -9.62
N LEU A 172 8.32 -14.57 -9.72
CA LEU A 172 9.32 -13.51 -9.67
C LEU A 172 9.25 -12.57 -10.89
N ARG A 173 8.88 -13.07 -12.07
CA ARG A 173 8.65 -12.22 -13.25
C ARG A 173 7.42 -11.33 -13.09
N SER A 174 6.32 -11.85 -12.55
CA SER A 174 5.15 -11.04 -12.22
C SER A 174 5.51 -9.94 -11.23
N PHE A 175 6.26 -10.28 -10.16
CA PHE A 175 6.66 -9.28 -9.18
C PHE A 175 7.58 -8.20 -9.78
N ARG A 176 8.56 -8.61 -10.59
CA ARG A 176 9.43 -7.69 -11.33
C ARG A 176 8.64 -6.71 -12.19
N ALA A 177 7.60 -7.17 -12.87
CA ALA A 177 6.74 -6.31 -13.68
C ALA A 177 5.98 -5.29 -12.82
N VAL A 178 5.50 -5.68 -11.64
CA VAL A 178 4.87 -4.75 -10.67
C VAL A 178 5.88 -3.70 -10.19
N CYS A 179 7.11 -4.08 -9.83
CA CYS A 179 8.16 -3.13 -9.45
C CYS A 179 8.51 -2.16 -10.59
N ASN A 180 8.58 -2.64 -11.82
CA ASN A 180 8.82 -1.79 -12.98
C ASN A 180 7.64 -0.81 -13.21
N SER A 181 6.41 -1.28 -13.04
CA SER A 181 5.22 -0.43 -13.14
C SER A 181 5.25 0.66 -12.06
N ALA A 182 5.69 0.35 -10.85
CA ALA A 182 5.85 1.33 -9.77
C ALA A 182 6.86 2.43 -10.15
N ILE A 183 7.99 2.05 -10.74
CA ILE A 183 8.99 3.01 -11.24
C ILE A 183 8.40 3.87 -12.38
N GLN A 184 7.66 3.27 -13.31
CA GLN A 184 7.02 4.00 -14.42
C GLN A 184 5.95 4.99 -13.98
N THR A 185 5.28 4.72 -12.85
CA THR A 185 4.28 5.63 -12.26
C THR A 185 4.90 6.65 -11.30
N ASP A 186 6.23 6.81 -11.29
CA ASP A 186 6.98 7.68 -10.38
C ASP A 186 6.69 7.42 -8.88
N LEU A 187 6.29 6.18 -8.55
CA LEU A 187 6.00 5.76 -7.17
C LEU A 187 7.28 5.62 -6.35
N VAL A 188 8.35 5.18 -7.02
CA VAL A 188 9.67 4.92 -6.47
C VAL A 188 10.74 5.35 -7.45
N PRO A 189 11.89 5.85 -6.95
CA PRO A 189 12.98 6.22 -7.83
C PRO A 189 13.61 4.99 -8.49
N PRO A 190 14.14 5.11 -9.72
CA PRO A 190 14.84 4.01 -10.40
C PRO A 190 16.02 3.43 -9.59
N SER A 191 16.60 4.20 -8.68
CA SER A 191 17.70 3.77 -7.80
C SER A 191 17.31 2.68 -6.80
N TRP A 192 16.02 2.56 -6.45
CA TRP A 192 15.54 1.56 -5.50
C TRP A 192 15.48 0.14 -6.09
N TYR A 193 15.48 0.00 -7.41
CA TYR A 193 15.11 -1.23 -8.12
C TYR A 193 15.76 -2.53 -7.55
N PRO A 194 14.97 -3.42 -6.90
CA PRO A 194 15.50 -4.55 -6.13
C PRO A 194 15.97 -5.71 -7.02
N PHE A 195 15.55 -5.74 -8.28
CA PHE A 195 15.94 -6.75 -9.26
C PHE A 195 17.21 -6.36 -10.04
N SER A 196 17.90 -5.27 -9.69
CA SER A 196 19.09 -4.79 -10.40
C SER A 196 20.23 -5.82 -10.42
N LYS A 197 20.48 -6.48 -9.29
CA LYS A 197 21.53 -7.51 -9.13
C LYS A 197 20.99 -8.93 -9.00
N PHE A 198 19.67 -9.10 -9.12
CA PHE A 198 19.02 -10.40 -8.95
C PHE A 198 18.72 -11.05 -10.29
N GLN A 199 19.18 -12.30 -10.48
CA GLN A 199 18.91 -13.07 -11.69
C GLN A 199 17.86 -14.15 -11.41
N ILE A 200 16.78 -14.12 -12.18
CA ILE A 200 15.74 -15.14 -12.12
C ILE A 200 16.25 -16.39 -12.86
N LYS A 201 16.40 -17.49 -12.14
CA LYS A 201 16.84 -18.78 -12.71
C LYS A 201 15.79 -19.31 -13.69
N LYS A 202 16.27 -19.97 -14.74
CA LYS A 202 15.44 -20.65 -15.75
C LYS A 202 16.00 -22.05 -15.95
N ASP A 203 15.11 -23.03 -15.97
CA ASP A 203 15.48 -24.41 -16.27
C ASP A 203 14.88 -24.84 -17.61
N SER A 204 15.56 -25.74 -18.30
CA SER A 204 15.08 -26.31 -19.56
C SER A 204 13.77 -27.08 -19.29
N THR A 205 12.78 -26.88 -20.16
CA THR A 205 11.56 -27.70 -20.13
C THR A 205 11.62 -28.65 -21.30
N THR A 206 11.45 -29.94 -21.02
CA THR A 206 11.22 -30.93 -22.07
C THR A 206 9.79 -30.73 -22.58
N PRO A 207 9.60 -30.36 -23.86
CA PRO A 207 8.28 -30.19 -24.41
C PRO A 207 7.59 -31.55 -24.44
N ARG A 208 6.35 -31.62 -23.95
CA ARG A 208 5.51 -32.83 -24.09
C ARG A 208 4.91 -32.80 -25.48
N VAL A 209 5.69 -33.23 -26.45
CA VAL A 209 5.25 -33.39 -27.84
C VAL A 209 4.63 -34.76 -28.01
N PHE A 210 3.48 -34.82 -28.66
CA PHE A 210 2.91 -36.09 -29.10
C PHE A 210 3.70 -36.62 -30.29
N SER A 211 3.98 -37.91 -30.28
CA SER A 211 4.41 -38.61 -31.49
C SER A 211 3.24 -38.74 -32.47
N LEU A 212 3.56 -38.91 -33.76
CA LEU A 212 2.55 -39.13 -34.82
C LEU A 212 1.66 -40.34 -34.51
N ASP A 213 2.21 -41.39 -33.89
CA ASP A 213 1.46 -42.59 -33.55
C ASP A 213 0.53 -42.39 -32.35
N GLU A 214 0.95 -41.64 -31.32
CA GLU A 214 0.06 -41.25 -30.21
C GLU A 214 -1.08 -40.34 -30.69
N MET A 215 -0.80 -39.46 -31.64
CA MET A 215 -1.83 -38.58 -32.21
C MET A 215 -2.91 -39.39 -32.95
N ARG A 216 -2.53 -40.44 -33.68
CA ARG A 216 -3.46 -41.33 -34.40
C ARG A 216 -4.41 -42.09 -33.46
N LEU A 217 -4.01 -42.35 -32.21
CA LEU A 217 -4.85 -43.01 -31.21
C LEU A 217 -6.00 -42.12 -30.72
N PHE A 218 -5.86 -40.79 -30.77
CA PHE A 218 -6.88 -39.83 -30.32
C PHE A 218 -8.00 -39.56 -31.33
N PHE A 219 -7.78 -39.86 -32.62
CA PHE A 219 -8.73 -39.58 -33.71
C PHE A 219 -9.45 -40.84 -34.23
N ARG A 220 -9.50 -41.92 -33.44
CA ARG A 220 -10.28 -43.13 -33.76
C ARG A 220 -11.73 -43.03 -33.30
#